data_AF-A0AA39RWD4-F1
#
_entry.id   AF-A0AA39RWD4-F1
#
_cell.length_a   1.000
_cell.length_b   1.000
_cell.length_c   1.000
_cell.angle_alpha   90.00
_cell.angle_beta   90.00
_cell.angle_gamma   90.00
#
_symmetry.space_group_name_H-M   'P 1'
#
loop_
_entity.id
_entity.type
_entity.pdbx_description
1 polymer ?
#
loop_
_entity_poly.entity_id
_entity_poly.type
_entity_poly.pdbx_seq_one_letter_code
_entity_poly.pdbx_strand_id
1 'polypeptide(L)'
;MPKKMGVNSKAEVARARKSATESERKDRESREKEEQYWREAEGAKSRAAKKREDEAEKRAEVAARKAEAKRLAELEEKELEKSMKKPDKKANRVSVPVPKVTEAELQRRREEEQAELAKKAEEAKKRHARTAAEEEYERMVLVTNTNRDESVIEARSVEEALEKMVVADNLPVDRHPERRLKASFKAFEEAELPRLKEEKPGLTHNQYKDMIWKLWKKSPDNPLNQVAE
;
A
#
# COMPACT_ATOMS: atom_id res chain seq x y z
N MET A 1 -37.42 -3.07 -46.07
CA MET A 1 -36.97 -2.21 -44.96
C MET A 1 -35.44 -2.26 -44.90
N PRO A 2 -34.73 -1.13 -45.02
CA PRO A 2 -33.26 -1.12 -44.98
C PRO A 2 -32.79 -1.45 -43.56
N LYS A 3 -31.88 -2.43 -43.42
CA LYS A 3 -31.25 -2.76 -42.14
C LYS A 3 -30.47 -1.54 -41.64
N LYS A 4 -30.70 -1.12 -40.39
CA LYS A 4 -30.01 0.00 -39.75
C LYS A 4 -28.50 -0.27 -39.73
N MET A 5 -27.76 0.35 -40.66
CA MET A 5 -26.29 0.31 -40.76
C MET A 5 -25.65 1.22 -39.70
N GLY A 6 -26.08 1.10 -38.43
CA GLY A 6 -25.44 1.75 -37.30
C GLY A 6 -24.58 0.73 -36.58
N VAL A 7 -23.27 0.97 -36.53
CA VAL A 7 -22.35 0.14 -35.75
C VAL A 7 -22.75 0.21 -34.27
N ASN A 8 -22.80 -0.94 -33.60
CA ASN A 8 -23.19 -1.01 -32.19
C ASN A 8 -22.13 -0.31 -31.33
N SER A 9 -22.51 0.76 -30.62
CA SER A 9 -21.61 1.54 -29.75
C SER A 9 -20.81 0.66 -28.77
N LYS A 10 -21.39 -0.45 -28.27
CA LYS A 10 -20.67 -1.41 -27.42
C LYS A 10 -19.55 -2.14 -28.17
N ALA A 11 -19.74 -2.45 -29.44
CA ALA A 11 -18.74 -3.08 -30.30
C ALA A 11 -17.63 -2.09 -30.69
N GLU A 12 -17.96 -0.82 -30.91
CA GLU A 12 -16.96 0.24 -31.14
C GLU A 12 -16.10 0.47 -29.91
N VAL A 13 -16.70 0.58 -28.71
CA VAL A 13 -15.94 0.71 -27.45
C VAL A 13 -15.04 -0.51 -27.21
N ALA A 14 -15.50 -1.72 -27.55
CA ALA A 14 -14.68 -2.93 -27.43
C ALA A 14 -13.49 -2.92 -28.42
N ARG A 15 -13.71 -2.47 -29.67
CA ARG A 15 -12.64 -2.32 -30.67
C ARG A 15 -11.65 -1.23 -30.27
N ALA A 16 -12.12 -0.09 -29.78
CA ALA A 16 -11.29 1.02 -29.30
C ALA A 16 -10.40 0.60 -28.13
N ARG A 17 -10.92 -0.21 -27.19
CA ARG A 17 -10.10 -0.79 -26.11
C ARG A 17 -9.03 -1.72 -26.62
N LYS A 18 -9.37 -2.62 -27.55
CA LYS A 18 -8.39 -3.54 -28.15
C LYS A 18 -7.30 -2.78 -28.90
N SER A 19 -7.65 -1.75 -29.67
CA SER A 19 -6.67 -0.92 -30.35
C SER A 19 -5.81 -0.12 -29.38
N ALA A 20 -6.37 0.40 -28.29
CA ALA A 20 -5.62 1.12 -27.26
C ALA A 20 -4.61 0.20 -26.55
N THR A 21 -5.02 -1.02 -26.17
CA THR A 21 -4.09 -2.00 -25.58
C THR A 21 -3.01 -2.44 -26.56
N GLU A 22 -3.34 -2.52 -27.86
CA GLU A 22 -2.36 -2.87 -28.89
C GLU A 22 -1.37 -1.73 -29.14
N SER A 23 -1.83 -0.47 -29.14
CA SER A 23 -0.94 0.69 -29.25
C SER A 23 -0.05 0.83 -28.02
N GLU A 24 -0.58 0.68 -26.80
CA GLU A 24 0.23 0.71 -25.58
C GLU A 24 1.30 -0.40 -25.56
N ARG A 25 0.95 -1.59 -26.06
CA ARG A 25 1.91 -2.68 -26.21
C ARG A 25 3.00 -2.35 -27.24
N LYS A 26 2.63 -1.81 -28.41
CA LYS A 26 3.60 -1.38 -29.43
C LYS A 26 4.48 -0.23 -28.94
N ASP A 27 3.92 0.70 -28.19
CA ASP A 27 4.64 1.81 -27.58
C ASP A 27 5.61 1.30 -26.52
N ARG A 28 5.22 0.32 -25.71
CA ARG A 28 6.12 -0.33 -24.76
C ARG A 28 7.24 -1.08 -25.47
N GLU A 29 6.92 -1.90 -26.47
CA GLU A 29 7.91 -2.65 -27.25
C GLU A 29 8.88 -1.72 -28.00
N SER A 30 8.40 -0.57 -28.50
CA SER A 30 9.26 0.43 -29.15
C SER A 30 10.16 1.15 -28.15
N ARG A 31 9.64 1.53 -26.97
CA ARG A 31 10.45 2.10 -25.88
C ARG A 31 11.50 1.13 -25.36
N GLU A 32 11.14 -0.14 -25.18
CA GLU A 32 12.08 -1.18 -24.75
C GLU A 32 13.19 -1.40 -25.80
N LYS A 33 12.84 -1.40 -27.10
CA LYS A 33 13.83 -1.48 -28.18
C LYS A 33 14.73 -0.24 -28.23
N GLU A 34 14.17 0.94 -28.00
CA GLU A 34 14.95 2.19 -27.94
C GLU A 34 15.88 2.19 -26.72
N GLU A 35 15.39 1.78 -25.55
CA GLU A 35 16.21 1.66 -24.34
C GLU A 35 17.30 0.60 -24.50
N GLN A 36 16.99 -0.54 -25.12
CA GLN A 36 17.99 -1.56 -25.47
C GLN A 36 19.03 -1.01 -26.43
N TYR A 37 18.60 -0.30 -27.49
CA TYR A 37 19.50 0.34 -28.44
C TYR A 37 20.42 1.36 -27.74
N TRP A 38 19.88 2.20 -26.86
CA TRP A 38 20.68 3.15 -26.08
C TRP A 38 21.62 2.44 -25.10
N ARG A 39 21.19 1.36 -24.46
CA ARG A 39 22.03 0.57 -23.54
C ARG A 39 23.17 -0.13 -24.27
N GLU A 40 22.92 -0.67 -25.46
CA GLU A 40 23.94 -1.27 -26.32
C GLU A 40 24.91 -0.21 -26.85
N ALA A 41 24.42 0.98 -27.22
CA ALA A 41 25.23 2.11 -27.67
C ALA A 41 26.11 2.70 -26.55
N GLU A 42 25.63 2.70 -25.29
CA GLU A 42 26.41 3.12 -24.12
C GLU A 42 27.56 2.13 -23.81
N GLY A 43 27.44 0.89 -24.28
CA GLY A 43 28.47 -0.13 -24.17
C GLY A 43 28.76 -0.57 -22.73
N ALA A 44 29.84 -1.33 -22.55
CA ALA A 44 30.24 -1.77 -21.22
C ALA A 44 30.75 -0.57 -20.39
N LYS A 45 30.05 -0.25 -19.30
CA LYS A 45 30.52 0.73 -18.31
C LYS A 45 31.98 0.47 -17.95
N SER A 46 32.83 1.50 -17.99
CA SER A 46 34.24 1.36 -17.66
C SER A 46 34.42 0.80 -16.23
N ARG A 47 35.54 0.11 -15.97
CA ARG A 47 35.86 -0.41 -14.64
C ARG A 47 35.82 0.67 -13.53
N ALA A 48 36.12 1.92 -13.87
CA ALA A 48 36.02 3.06 -12.98
C ALA A 48 34.56 3.47 -12.69
N ALA A 49 33.69 3.44 -13.70
CA ALA A 49 32.26 3.69 -13.51
C ALA A 49 31.61 2.60 -12.64
N LYS A 50 31.94 1.33 -12.91
CA LYS A 50 31.47 0.19 -12.10
C LYS A 50 31.93 0.30 -10.64
N LYS A 51 33.19 0.66 -10.41
CA LYS A 51 33.70 0.87 -9.04
C LYS A 51 32.97 2.00 -8.31
N ARG A 52 32.60 3.09 -9.00
CA ARG A 52 31.84 4.20 -8.41
C ARG A 52 30.41 3.81 -8.08
N GLU A 53 29.77 3.00 -8.94
CA GLU A 53 28.42 2.46 -8.72
C GLU A 53 28.39 1.52 -7.51
N ASP A 54 29.32 0.57 -7.43
CA ASP A 54 29.45 -0.35 -6.29
C ASP A 54 29.74 0.39 -4.95
N GLU A 55 30.55 1.45 -4.99
CA GLU A 55 30.84 2.27 -3.81
C GLU A 55 29.64 3.14 -3.39
N ALA A 56 28.89 3.67 -4.36
CA ALA A 56 27.65 4.39 -4.11
C ALA A 56 26.56 3.48 -3.55
N GLU A 57 26.43 2.25 -4.07
CA GLU A 57 25.50 1.24 -3.59
C GLU A 57 25.83 0.83 -2.15
N LYS A 58 27.10 0.52 -1.86
CA LYS A 58 27.54 0.21 -0.48
C LYS A 58 27.31 1.37 0.47
N ARG A 59 27.54 2.61 0.04
CA ARG A 59 27.28 3.80 0.85
C ARG A 59 25.78 4.01 1.09
N ALA A 60 24.95 3.74 0.08
CA ALA A 60 23.49 3.79 0.20
C ALA A 60 22.96 2.70 1.13
N GLU A 61 23.47 1.47 1.04
CA GLU A 61 23.11 0.36 1.93
C GLU A 61 23.49 0.66 3.38
N VAL A 62 24.70 1.16 3.63
CA VAL A 62 25.13 1.58 4.97
C VAL A 62 24.28 2.74 5.49
N ALA A 63 23.92 3.70 4.65
CA ALA A 63 23.04 4.80 5.02
C ALA A 63 21.62 4.31 5.34
N ALA A 64 21.08 3.36 4.57
CA ALA A 64 19.78 2.74 4.80
C ALA A 64 19.77 1.95 6.11
N ARG A 65 20.78 1.10 6.34
CA ARG A 65 20.94 0.35 7.59
C ARG A 65 21.09 1.27 8.80
N LYS A 66 21.82 2.38 8.64
CA LYS A 66 21.95 3.40 9.70
C LYS A 66 20.64 4.16 9.95
N ALA A 67 19.86 4.45 8.91
CA ALA A 67 18.57 5.10 9.03
C ALA A 67 17.54 4.19 9.72
N GLU A 68 17.52 2.90 9.38
CA GLU A 68 16.68 1.90 10.04
C GLU A 68 17.07 1.73 11.51
N ALA A 69 18.37 1.60 11.82
CA ALA A 69 18.85 1.53 13.19
C ALA A 69 18.49 2.78 14.01
N LYS A 70 18.59 3.97 13.39
CA LYS A 70 18.17 5.23 14.03
C LYS A 70 16.67 5.27 14.28
N ARG A 71 15.86 4.79 13.33
CA ARG A 71 14.40 4.70 13.49
C ARG A 71 14.03 3.77 14.64
N LEU A 72 14.71 2.62 14.76
CA LEU A 72 14.48 1.68 15.87
C LEU A 72 14.85 2.31 17.22
N ALA A 73 16.02 2.97 17.30
CA ALA A 73 16.46 3.66 18.52
C ALA A 73 15.50 4.80 18.92
N GLU A 74 14.96 5.56 17.97
CA GLU A 74 13.97 6.61 18.26
C GLU A 74 12.64 6.02 18.77
N LEU A 75 12.24 4.86 18.28
CA LEU A 75 11.06 4.15 18.81
C LEU A 75 11.32 3.68 20.25
N GLU A 76 12.48 3.11 20.54
CA GLU A 76 12.88 2.71 21.90
C GLU A 76 12.95 3.92 22.85
N GLU A 77 13.53 5.05 22.41
CA GLU A 77 13.58 6.28 23.21
C GLU A 77 12.18 6.84 23.48
N LYS A 78 11.26 6.77 22.51
CA LYS A 78 9.86 7.17 22.72
C LYS A 78 9.14 6.25 23.70
N GLU A 79 9.39 4.94 23.67
CA GLU A 79 8.83 4.01 24.65
C GLU A 79 9.45 4.20 26.05
N LEU A 80 10.74 4.53 26.13
CA LEU A 80 11.39 4.95 27.37
C LEU A 80 10.86 6.30 27.87
N GLU A 81 10.62 7.28 27.01
CA GLU A 81 10.04 8.57 27.41
C GLU A 81 8.61 8.39 27.93
N LYS A 82 7.78 7.57 27.24
CA LYS A 82 6.43 7.22 27.70
C LYS A 82 6.45 6.52 29.06
N SER A 83 7.40 5.60 29.27
CA SER A 83 7.53 4.90 30.56
C SER A 83 8.20 5.74 31.66
N MET A 84 9.01 6.74 31.30
CA MET A 84 9.60 7.73 32.22
C MET A 84 8.65 8.88 32.57
N LYS A 85 7.65 9.18 31.73
CA LYS A 85 6.54 10.08 32.03
C LYS A 85 5.59 9.41 33.04
N LYS A 86 6.07 9.19 34.27
CA LYS A 86 5.19 9.00 35.42
C LYS A 86 4.59 10.35 35.82
N PRO A 87 3.30 10.42 36.18
CA PRO A 87 2.71 11.62 36.74
C PRO A 87 3.42 11.99 38.06
N ASP A 88 3.84 13.25 38.13
CA ASP A 88 4.32 14.02 39.29
C ASP A 88 5.22 13.34 40.35
N LYS A 89 6.53 13.55 40.22
CA LYS A 89 7.50 13.43 41.33
C LYS A 89 7.48 14.70 42.21
N LYS A 90 6.54 14.77 43.15
CA LYS A 90 6.71 15.55 44.41
C LYS A 90 6.95 14.66 45.62
N ALA A 91 7.62 13.52 45.43
CA ALA A 91 8.04 12.65 46.52
C ALA A 91 9.30 11.86 46.17
N ASN A 92 10.42 12.53 45.88
CA ASN A 92 11.74 11.88 46.04
C ASN A 92 12.93 12.85 46.06
N ARG A 93 12.96 13.75 47.05
CA ARG A 93 14.20 14.43 47.47
C ARG A 93 14.31 14.37 48.99
N VAL A 94 14.42 13.16 49.52
CA VAL A 94 15.05 12.96 50.82
C VAL A 94 16.28 12.12 50.53
N SER A 95 17.43 12.79 50.53
CA SER A 95 18.74 12.16 50.59
C SER A 95 18.80 11.34 51.88
N VAL A 96 18.47 10.05 51.77
CA VAL A 96 18.63 9.08 52.85
C VAL A 96 20.13 9.02 53.17
N PRO A 97 20.56 9.24 54.42
CA PRO A 97 21.95 9.07 54.80
C PRO A 97 22.31 7.60 54.60
N VAL A 98 23.24 7.32 53.68
CA VAL A 98 23.73 5.96 53.43
C VAL A 98 24.30 5.43 54.74
N PRO A 99 23.70 4.37 55.32
CA PRO A 99 24.22 3.76 56.54
C PRO A 99 25.64 3.28 56.26
N LYS A 100 26.56 3.48 57.21
CA LYS A 100 27.91 2.92 57.11
C LYS A 100 27.80 1.41 57.22
N VAL A 101 27.78 0.77 56.05
CA VAL A 101 27.65 -0.68 55.89
C VAL A 101 28.94 -1.33 56.39
N THR A 102 28.82 -2.28 57.31
CA THR A 102 29.98 -3.04 57.77
C THR A 102 30.46 -3.99 56.66
N GLU A 103 31.75 -4.36 56.64
CA GLU A 103 32.32 -5.18 55.58
C GLU A 103 31.58 -6.53 55.38
N ALA A 104 31.03 -7.08 56.46
CA ALA A 104 30.21 -8.29 56.43
C ALA A 104 28.87 -8.12 55.69
N GLU A 105 28.23 -6.94 55.78
CA GLU A 105 27.00 -6.64 55.03
C GLU A 105 27.28 -6.38 53.54
N LEU A 106 28.45 -5.81 53.22
CA LEU A 106 28.90 -5.65 51.83
C LEU A 106 29.19 -7.00 51.15
N GLN A 107 29.78 -7.95 51.89
CA GLN A 107 29.97 -9.32 51.40
C GLN A 107 28.63 -10.02 51.18
N ARG A 108 27.70 -9.96 52.13
CA ARG A 108 26.35 -10.53 51.96
C ARG A 108 25.60 -9.96 50.77
N ARG A 109 25.64 -8.63 50.56
CA ARG A 109 25.03 -8.01 49.38
C ARG A 109 25.65 -8.46 48.07
N ARG A 110 26.98 -8.59 48.02
CA ARG A 110 27.67 -9.10 46.81
C ARG A 110 27.31 -10.54 46.52
N GLU A 111 27.19 -11.38 47.55
CA GLU A 111 26.74 -12.77 47.41
C GLU A 111 25.29 -12.86 46.94
N GLU A 112 24.40 -12.01 47.47
CA GLU A 112 23.01 -11.90 47.03
C GLU A 112 22.91 -11.41 45.58
N GLU A 113 23.66 -10.37 45.21
CA GLU A 113 23.72 -9.86 43.83
C GLU A 113 24.27 -10.90 42.85
N GLN A 114 25.32 -11.64 43.22
CA GLN A 114 25.83 -12.74 42.41
C GLN A 114 24.84 -13.89 42.29
N ALA A 115 24.12 -14.23 43.37
CA ALA A 115 23.09 -15.26 43.34
C ALA A 115 21.89 -14.83 42.47
N GLU A 116 21.49 -13.56 42.50
CA GLU A 116 20.47 -13.03 41.60
C GLU A 116 20.92 -13.01 40.15
N LEU A 117 22.18 -12.65 39.88
CA LEU A 117 22.74 -12.66 38.53
C LEU A 117 22.81 -14.09 37.98
N ALA A 118 23.17 -15.06 38.82
CA ALA A 118 23.18 -16.48 38.47
C ALA A 118 21.76 -17.01 38.19
N LYS A 119 20.77 -16.62 39.00
CA LYS A 119 19.35 -16.96 38.77
C LYS A 119 18.83 -16.32 37.48
N LYS A 120 19.14 -15.06 37.21
CA LYS A 120 18.78 -14.39 35.95
C LYS A 120 19.46 -15.03 34.74
N ALA A 121 20.71 -15.46 34.88
CA ALA A 121 21.43 -16.17 33.83
C ALA A 121 20.83 -17.56 33.56
N GLU A 122 20.40 -18.28 34.60
CA GLU A 122 19.69 -19.56 34.46
C GLU A 122 18.31 -19.37 33.83
N GLU A 123 17.56 -18.34 34.23
CA GLU A 123 16.28 -18.01 33.62
C GLU A 123 16.44 -17.58 32.15
N ALA A 124 17.47 -16.80 31.82
CA ALA A 124 17.78 -16.42 30.44
C ALA A 124 18.14 -17.66 29.60
N LYS A 125 18.97 -18.57 30.12
CA LYS A 125 19.28 -19.85 29.45
C LYS A 125 18.02 -20.69 29.25
N LYS A 126 17.12 -20.74 30.22
CA LYS A 126 15.85 -21.45 30.14
C LYS A 126 14.89 -20.82 29.13
N ARG A 127 14.86 -19.49 29.02
CA ARG A 127 14.12 -18.77 27.98
C ARG A 127 14.70 -19.05 26.59
N HIS A 128 16.02 -18.97 26.42
CA HIS A 128 16.69 -19.31 25.17
C HIS A 128 16.48 -20.76 24.75
N ALA A 129 16.45 -21.70 25.69
CA ALA A 129 16.13 -23.10 25.40
C ALA A 129 14.68 -23.29 24.93
N ARG A 130 13.73 -22.51 25.48
CA ARG A 130 12.33 -22.53 25.03
C ARG A 130 12.18 -21.92 23.63
N THR A 131 12.83 -20.79 23.36
CA THR A 131 12.77 -20.15 22.03
C THR A 131 13.47 -20.99 20.96
N ALA A 132 14.61 -21.63 21.28
CA ALA A 132 15.29 -22.53 20.34
C ALA A 132 14.42 -23.74 19.96
N ALA A 133 13.65 -24.30 20.91
CA ALA A 133 12.72 -25.37 20.62
C ALA A 133 11.54 -24.92 19.74
N GLU A 134 11.08 -23.68 19.91
CA GLU A 134 10.01 -23.09 19.10
C GLU A 134 10.50 -22.78 17.67
N GLU A 135 11.72 -22.27 17.51
CA GLU A 135 12.36 -22.03 16.20
C GLU A 135 12.66 -23.35 15.44
N GLU A 136 13.06 -24.41 16.15
CA GLU A 136 13.23 -25.74 15.53
C GLU A 136 11.90 -26.37 15.10
N TYR A 137 10.85 -26.22 15.93
CA TYR A 137 9.50 -26.64 15.57
C TYR A 137 8.95 -25.84 14.40
N GLU A 138 9.12 -24.52 14.42
CA GLU A 138 8.73 -23.62 13.34
C GLU A 138 9.49 -24.00 12.06
N ARG A 139 10.79 -24.27 12.12
CA ARG A 139 11.56 -24.76 10.96
C ARG A 139 11.06 -26.10 10.43
N MET A 140 10.64 -27.04 11.29
CA MET A 140 10.06 -28.32 10.85
C MET A 140 8.66 -28.15 10.24
N VAL A 141 7.85 -27.23 10.76
CA VAL A 141 6.49 -26.95 10.26
C VAL A 141 6.50 -26.08 9.01
N LEU A 142 7.46 -25.15 8.88
CA LEU A 142 7.67 -24.31 7.70
C LEU A 142 8.45 -25.00 6.57
N VAL A 143 8.79 -26.29 6.69
CA VAL A 143 9.22 -27.06 5.51
C VAL A 143 8.02 -27.17 4.57
N THR A 144 7.94 -26.23 3.64
CA THR A 144 6.90 -26.16 2.61
C THR A 144 6.89 -27.47 1.85
N ASN A 145 5.76 -28.17 1.88
CA ASN A 145 5.58 -29.41 1.15
C ASN A 145 5.47 -29.09 -0.35
N THR A 146 6.60 -29.17 -1.05
CA THR A 146 6.73 -28.89 -2.50
C THR A 146 5.92 -29.85 -3.38
N ASN A 147 5.35 -30.94 -2.82
CA ASN A 147 4.42 -31.81 -3.54
C ASN A 147 3.00 -31.22 -3.61
N ARG A 148 2.74 -30.09 -2.94
CA ARG A 148 1.45 -29.38 -2.93
C ARG A 148 1.62 -27.90 -3.26
N ASP A 149 2.56 -27.57 -4.15
CA ASP A 149 2.67 -26.23 -4.70
C ASP A 149 1.52 -25.97 -5.69
N GLU A 150 0.54 -25.18 -5.27
CA GLU A 150 -0.61 -24.75 -6.11
C GLU A 150 -0.19 -23.76 -7.23
N SER A 151 1.09 -23.43 -7.33
CA SER A 151 1.62 -22.60 -8.43
C SER A 151 1.69 -23.33 -9.77
N VAL A 152 1.59 -24.67 -9.77
CA VAL A 152 1.54 -25.46 -10.99
C VAL A 152 0.07 -25.64 -11.40
N ILE A 153 -0.36 -24.85 -12.39
CA ILE A 153 -1.69 -24.97 -12.98
C ILE A 153 -1.72 -26.23 -13.84
N GLU A 154 -2.06 -27.37 -13.24
CA GLU A 154 -2.34 -28.60 -13.98
C GLU A 154 -3.70 -28.47 -14.69
N ALA A 155 -3.68 -28.44 -16.02
CA ALA A 155 -4.86 -28.52 -16.86
C ALA A 155 -4.68 -29.66 -17.87
N ARG A 156 -5.70 -30.50 -18.02
CA ARG A 156 -5.66 -31.68 -18.91
C ARG A 156 -6.30 -31.39 -20.28
N SER A 157 -6.95 -30.23 -20.44
CA SER A 157 -7.51 -29.74 -21.69
C SER A 157 -7.27 -28.24 -21.86
N VAL A 158 -7.42 -27.76 -23.10
CA VAL A 158 -7.23 -26.34 -23.45
C VAL A 158 -8.31 -25.46 -22.80
N GLU A 159 -9.56 -25.92 -22.77
CA GLU A 159 -10.63 -25.21 -22.06
C GLU A 159 -10.39 -25.11 -20.55
N GLU A 160 -9.87 -26.16 -19.91
CA GLU A 160 -9.57 -26.18 -18.48
C GLU A 160 -8.40 -25.23 -18.13
N ALA A 161 -7.42 -25.11 -19.03
CA ALA A 161 -6.32 -24.16 -18.88
C ALA A 161 -6.83 -22.70 -18.98
N LEU A 162 -7.74 -22.43 -19.91
CA LEU A 162 -8.37 -21.11 -20.06
C LEU A 162 -9.18 -20.72 -18.82
N GLU A 163 -9.97 -21.64 -18.26
CA GLU A 163 -10.79 -21.37 -17.07
C GLU A 163 -9.93 -21.08 -15.84
N LYS A 164 -8.87 -21.86 -15.61
CA LYS A 164 -7.95 -21.69 -14.47
C LYS A 164 -7.05 -20.45 -14.57
N MET A 165 -6.82 -19.93 -15.78
CA MET A 165 -6.04 -18.70 -16.01
C MET A 165 -6.88 -17.41 -15.95
N VAL A 166 -8.21 -17.50 -15.94
CA VAL A 166 -9.08 -16.33 -15.79
C VAL A 166 -9.14 -15.95 -14.30
N VAL A 167 -8.22 -15.08 -13.90
CA VAL A 167 -8.32 -14.33 -12.65
C VAL A 167 -9.59 -13.50 -12.73
N ALA A 168 -10.51 -13.71 -11.79
CA ALA A 168 -11.74 -12.94 -11.67
C ALA A 168 -11.43 -11.49 -11.25
N ASP A 169 -10.88 -10.71 -12.17
CA ASP A 169 -10.62 -9.31 -11.99
C ASP A 169 -11.96 -8.54 -11.96
N ASN A 170 -12.29 -8.13 -10.74
CA ASN A 170 -12.81 -6.81 -10.40
C ASN A 170 -13.95 -6.29 -11.27
N LEU A 171 -15.16 -6.39 -10.71
CA LEU A 171 -16.40 -5.82 -11.24
C LEU A 171 -16.15 -4.45 -11.89
N PRO A 172 -16.34 -4.30 -13.22
CA PRO A 172 -16.06 -3.05 -13.89
C PRO A 172 -16.96 -1.93 -13.34
N VAL A 173 -16.37 -0.77 -13.05
CA VAL A 173 -17.09 0.50 -12.81
C VAL A 173 -18.27 0.61 -13.77
N ASP A 174 -19.46 0.88 -13.21
CA ASP A 174 -20.74 0.89 -13.92
C ASP A 174 -20.63 1.63 -15.26
N ARG A 175 -20.72 0.81 -16.31
CA ARG A 175 -20.37 1.12 -17.69
C ARG A 175 -21.54 1.71 -18.46
N HIS A 176 -22.56 2.21 -17.75
CA HIS A 176 -23.79 2.77 -18.33
C HIS A 176 -23.83 4.30 -18.18
N PRO A 177 -23.30 5.06 -19.16
CA PRO A 177 -23.45 6.51 -19.20
C PRO A 177 -24.93 6.94 -19.17
N GLU A 178 -25.82 6.14 -19.76
CA GLU A 178 -27.28 6.37 -19.76
C GLU A 178 -27.91 6.31 -18.35
N ARG A 179 -27.41 5.43 -17.47
CA ARG A 179 -27.89 5.34 -16.08
C ARG A 179 -27.32 6.46 -15.22
N ARG A 180 -26.05 6.82 -15.43
CA ARG A 180 -25.43 7.98 -14.79
C ARG A 180 -26.07 9.30 -15.22
N LEU A 181 -26.52 9.43 -16.46
CA LEU A 181 -27.22 10.63 -16.95
C LEU A 181 -28.49 10.92 -16.15
N LYS A 182 -29.33 9.89 -15.92
CA LYS A 182 -30.56 10.05 -15.13
C LYS A 182 -30.28 10.31 -13.64
N ALA A 183 -29.27 9.66 -13.09
CA ALA A 183 -28.89 9.84 -11.68
C ALA A 183 -28.25 11.21 -11.41
N SER A 184 -27.30 11.63 -12.25
CA SER A 184 -26.63 12.95 -12.17
C SER A 184 -27.61 14.09 -12.41
N PHE A 185 -28.52 13.97 -13.39
CA PHE A 185 -29.56 14.97 -13.62
C PHE A 185 -30.48 15.11 -12.40
N LYS A 186 -30.89 13.98 -11.80
CA LYS A 186 -31.74 14.01 -10.59
C LYS A 186 -31.02 14.66 -9.40
N ALA A 187 -29.75 14.34 -9.18
CA ALA A 187 -28.94 14.96 -8.12
C ALA A 187 -28.78 16.47 -8.33
N PHE A 188 -28.54 16.90 -9.58
CA PHE A 188 -28.44 18.30 -9.96
C PHE A 188 -29.79 19.03 -9.83
N GLU A 189 -30.89 18.37 -10.22
CA GLU A 189 -32.25 18.90 -10.05
C GLU A 189 -32.56 19.14 -8.57
N GLU A 190 -32.26 18.20 -7.68
CA GLU A 190 -32.52 18.34 -6.25
C GLU A 190 -31.68 19.46 -5.60
N ALA A 191 -30.46 19.71 -6.09
CA ALA A 191 -29.57 20.76 -5.58
C ALA A 191 -29.94 22.17 -6.11
N GLU A 192 -30.28 22.28 -7.39
CA GLU A 192 -30.51 23.58 -8.05
C GLU A 192 -31.98 24.04 -7.97
N LEU A 193 -32.93 23.13 -7.78
CA LEU A 193 -34.34 23.48 -7.69
C LEU A 193 -34.69 24.38 -6.48
N PRO A 194 -34.10 24.21 -5.29
CA PRO A 194 -34.26 25.17 -4.19
C PRO A 194 -33.63 26.54 -4.51
N ARG A 195 -32.42 26.57 -5.06
CA ARG A 195 -31.71 27.81 -5.44
C ARG A 195 -32.49 28.64 -6.45
N LEU A 196 -32.98 27.99 -7.51
CA LEU A 196 -33.75 28.67 -8.55
C LEU A 196 -35.11 29.20 -8.04
N LYS A 197 -35.70 28.54 -7.04
CA LYS A 197 -36.93 29.02 -6.40
C LYS A 197 -36.69 30.25 -5.53
N GLU A 198 -35.53 30.35 -4.89
CA GLU A 198 -35.11 31.52 -4.12
C GLU A 198 -34.74 32.70 -5.02
N GLU A 199 -34.00 32.46 -6.11
CA GLU A 199 -33.57 33.51 -7.03
C GLU A 199 -34.72 34.10 -7.86
N LYS A 200 -35.66 33.25 -8.28
CA LYS A 200 -36.76 33.65 -9.16
C LYS A 200 -38.07 33.08 -8.66
N PRO A 201 -38.65 33.58 -7.58
CA PRO A 201 -39.95 33.13 -7.11
C PRO A 201 -41.05 33.46 -8.15
N GLY A 202 -41.98 32.52 -8.37
CA GLY A 202 -43.16 32.72 -9.22
C GLY A 202 -43.13 32.06 -10.60
N LEU A 203 -42.11 31.26 -10.92
CA LEU A 203 -42.07 30.46 -12.14
C LEU A 203 -42.81 29.12 -11.95
N THR A 204 -43.37 28.57 -13.03
CA THR A 204 -44.02 27.25 -12.99
C THR A 204 -42.97 26.15 -12.83
N HIS A 205 -43.29 25.05 -12.14
CA HIS A 205 -42.37 23.93 -11.94
C HIS A 205 -41.72 23.40 -13.23
N ASN A 206 -42.48 23.35 -14.33
CA ASN A 206 -41.95 22.94 -15.63
C ASN A 206 -40.92 23.92 -16.20
N GLN A 207 -41.10 25.22 -15.97
CA GLN A 207 -40.15 26.24 -16.43
C GLN A 207 -38.84 26.18 -15.63
N TYR A 208 -38.89 25.87 -14.33
CA TYR A 208 -37.68 25.58 -13.56
C TYR A 208 -36.98 24.33 -14.10
N LYS A 209 -37.70 23.24 -14.39
CA LYS A 209 -37.12 22.02 -14.99
C LYS A 209 -36.42 22.29 -16.32
N ASP A 210 -37.02 23.10 -17.19
CA ASP A 210 -36.41 23.48 -18.47
C ASP A 210 -35.13 24.32 -18.28
N MET A 211 -35.12 25.19 -17.27
CA MET A 211 -33.94 26.01 -16.93
C MET A 211 -32.83 25.16 -16.30
N ILE A 212 -33.17 24.27 -15.37
CA ILE A 212 -32.27 23.28 -14.77
C ILE A 212 -31.69 22.37 -15.86
N TRP A 213 -32.49 21.90 -16.81
CA TRP A 213 -32.01 21.08 -17.93
C TRP A 213 -31.01 21.83 -18.83
N LYS A 214 -31.24 23.13 -19.09
CA LYS A 214 -30.29 23.97 -19.84
C LYS A 214 -28.99 24.20 -19.09
N LEU A 215 -29.06 24.44 -17.78
CA LEU A 215 -27.89 24.58 -16.92
C LEU A 215 -27.11 23.25 -16.82
N TRP A 216 -27.83 22.15 -16.62
CA TRP A 216 -27.26 20.81 -16.50
C TRP A 216 -26.52 20.37 -17.78
N LYS A 217 -27.07 20.66 -18.98
CA LYS A 217 -26.35 20.38 -20.25
C LYS A 217 -24.97 21.06 -20.33
N LYS A 218 -24.81 22.22 -19.69
CA LYS A 218 -23.54 22.97 -19.63
C LYS A 218 -22.73 22.66 -18.36
N SER A 219 -23.32 21.98 -17.38
CA SER A 219 -22.69 21.68 -16.10
C SER A 219 -21.57 20.64 -16.29
N PRO A 220 -20.48 20.74 -15.51
CA PRO A 220 -19.49 19.67 -15.40
C PRO A 220 -20.07 18.37 -14.84
N ASP A 221 -21.24 18.41 -14.17
CA ASP A 221 -21.91 17.23 -13.61
C ASP A 221 -22.62 16.36 -14.66
N ASN A 222 -22.67 16.81 -15.92
CA ASN A 222 -23.18 15.99 -17.01
C ASN A 222 -22.11 14.97 -17.42
N PRO A 223 -22.34 13.66 -17.25
CA PRO A 223 -21.35 12.63 -17.59
C PRO A 223 -20.96 12.64 -19.07
N LEU A 224 -21.74 13.25 -19.97
CA LEU A 224 -21.40 13.42 -21.38
C LEU A 224 -20.31 14.48 -21.62
N ASN A 225 -20.20 15.48 -20.75
CA ASN A 225 -19.16 16.50 -20.83
C ASN A 225 -17.84 16.02 -20.19
N GLN A 226 -17.89 14.94 -19.39
CA GLN A 226 -16.74 14.37 -18.68
C GLN A 226 -15.95 13.34 -19.50
N VAL A 227 -16.47 12.86 -20.64
CA VAL A 227 -15.80 11.82 -21.47
C VAL A 227 -14.87 12.43 -22.53
N ALA A 228 -14.61 13.74 -22.48
CA ALA A 228 -13.82 14.46 -23.46
C ALA A 228 -12.33 14.61 -23.09
N GLU A 229 -11.86 13.96 -22.02
CA GLU A 229 -10.43 13.76 -21.71
C GLU A 229 -10.02 12.30 -21.84
#